data_AF-A0A8T0LWB8-F1
#
_entry.id   AF-A0A8T0LWB8-F1
#
_cell.length_a   1.000
_cell.length_b   1.000
_cell.length_c   1.000
_cell.angle_alpha   90.00
_cell.angle_beta   90.00
_cell.angle_gamma   90.00
#
_symmetry.space_group_name_H-M   'P 1'
#
loop_
_entity.id
_entity.type
_entity.pdbx_description
1 polymer ?
#
loop_
_entity_poly.entity_id
_entity_poly.type
_entity_poly.pdbx_seq_one_letter_code
_entity_poly.pdbx_strand_id
1 'polypeptide(L)'
;MNDEALRALAREQEQAGAVPEVRIEFKKAQNLYGLRVWNYNKSPEDTYRGAKQIVVVLDGTVISPKETGFLLRKAPGVAEFNFGQLLRFPYAIERPGISCNFSASSYSERVHYPFSVHAYKTPVVRQDYEAPLYPQGFMLKIICWTAWGDPYYLGLNGLELYDFSGVRIMEKPEIITAVPFSVSELDNGGGGQQDTRTPDNLLSGLDKNTWEAHDAWLAPLASSLGNQQGNIICIGFDTPVVLSMIKFWNYAKSPERGVKDMDIYLDDLHLFSGTLQKAPMADIHGGASRFSKTHKVVEQFGQPVLFSTSQAQVATEKRYVSYCGAEEQDVLGINEGQVMQESRAMYRKPDPGAEGVVVDLECRPMTAVCRQ
;
A
#
# COMPACT_ATOMS: atom_id res chain seq x y z
N MET A 1 24.07 32.74 36.41
CA MET A 1 23.99 31.27 36.41
C MET A 1 25.19 30.75 37.19
N ASN A 2 24.97 30.00 38.27
CA ASN A 2 26.05 29.47 39.08
C ASN A 2 26.72 28.27 38.39
N ASP A 3 28.02 28.09 38.61
CA ASP A 3 28.88 27.05 38.03
C ASP A 3 28.33 25.62 38.22
N GLU A 4 27.50 25.43 39.24
CA GLU A 4 26.79 24.18 39.53
C GLU A 4 25.66 23.85 38.54
N ALA A 5 24.96 24.87 38.03
CA ALA A 5 23.93 24.70 36.99
C ALA A 5 24.53 24.39 35.61
N LEU A 6 25.72 24.95 35.33
CA LEU A 6 26.50 24.64 34.11
C LEU A 6 27.07 23.23 34.15
N ARG A 7 27.51 22.76 35.31
CA ARG A 7 27.94 21.36 35.52
C ARG A 7 26.78 20.38 35.54
N ALA A 8 25.59 20.78 35.99
CA ALA A 8 24.38 19.96 35.90
C ALA A 8 23.92 19.78 34.45
N LEU A 9 23.93 20.85 33.64
CA LEU A 9 23.68 20.79 32.19
C LEU A 9 24.73 19.98 31.43
N ALA A 10 26.02 20.10 31.81
CA ALA A 10 27.08 19.29 31.23
C ALA A 10 26.92 17.80 31.61
N ARG A 11 26.52 17.49 32.84
CA ARG A 11 26.21 16.12 33.29
C ARG A 11 24.94 15.55 32.67
N GLU A 12 23.91 16.38 32.41
CA GLU A 12 22.72 15.96 31.65
C GLU A 12 23.05 15.69 30.18
N GLN A 13 23.96 16.47 29.57
CA GLN A 13 24.47 16.21 28.22
C GLN A 13 25.44 15.02 28.15
N GLU A 14 26.16 14.73 29.24
CA GLU A 14 27.06 13.57 29.36
C GLU A 14 26.29 12.28 29.76
N GLN A 15 25.12 12.42 30.40
CA GLN A 15 24.15 11.34 30.66
C GLN A 15 23.19 11.08 29.49
N ALA A 16 23.03 12.03 28.57
CA ALA A 16 22.55 11.75 27.23
C ALA A 16 23.65 10.96 26.50
N GLY A 17 23.63 9.64 26.65
CA GLY A 17 24.64 8.75 26.08
C GLY A 17 25.00 9.15 24.65
N ALA A 18 26.31 9.19 24.35
CA ALA A 18 26.82 9.65 23.07
C ALA A 18 26.00 9.05 21.91
N VAL A 19 25.53 9.92 21.01
CA VAL A 19 24.75 9.51 19.83
C VAL A 19 25.55 8.42 19.11
N PRO A 20 24.96 7.22 18.87
CA PRO A 20 25.67 6.15 18.19
C PRO A 20 26.23 6.62 16.84
N GLU A 21 27.54 6.47 16.65
CA GLU A 21 28.25 6.96 15.47
C GLU A 21 28.92 5.80 14.71
N VAL A 22 28.78 5.80 13.39
CA VAL A 22 29.52 4.90 12.49
C VAL A 22 30.45 5.75 11.63
N ARG A 23 31.76 5.54 11.77
CA ARG A 23 32.79 6.23 10.96
C ARG A 23 33.30 5.31 9.86
N ILE A 24 33.32 5.83 8.63
CA ILE A 24 33.82 5.14 7.46
C ILE A 24 34.93 6.00 6.85
N GLU A 25 36.15 5.48 6.81
CA GLU A 25 37.30 6.14 6.18
C GLU A 25 37.63 5.45 4.85
N PHE A 26 37.60 6.21 3.76
CA PHE A 26 37.97 5.70 2.44
C PHE A 26 39.46 5.94 2.20
N LYS A 27 40.19 4.89 1.78
CA LYS A 27 41.63 4.98 1.45
C LYS A 27 41.96 5.94 0.29
N LYS A 28 40.95 6.30 -0.52
CA LYS A 28 41.05 7.21 -1.66
C LYS A 28 39.74 7.98 -1.79
N ALA A 29 39.79 9.21 -2.29
CA ALA A 29 38.61 10.01 -2.57
C ALA A 29 37.59 9.23 -3.42
N GLN A 30 36.32 9.26 -2.99
CA GLN A 30 35.20 8.61 -3.66
C GLN A 30 34.12 9.63 -4.02
N ASN A 31 33.44 9.42 -5.14
CA ASN A 31 32.21 10.13 -5.45
C ASN A 31 31.03 9.31 -4.94
N LEU A 32 30.30 9.85 -3.97
CA LEU A 32 29.17 9.17 -3.34
C LEU A 32 27.84 9.70 -3.90
N TYR A 33 26.98 8.78 -4.35
CA TYR A 33 25.63 9.09 -4.80
C TYR A 33 24.59 9.09 -3.65
N GLY A 34 24.82 8.25 -2.64
CA GLY A 34 23.92 8.04 -1.53
C GLY A 34 24.36 6.88 -0.64
N LEU A 35 23.51 6.51 0.31
CA LEU A 35 23.70 5.37 1.22
C LEU A 35 22.55 4.39 1.04
N ARG A 36 22.85 3.10 0.92
CA ARG A 36 21.83 2.05 1.05
C ARG A 36 21.90 1.49 2.46
N VAL A 37 20.79 1.56 3.19
CA VAL A 37 20.71 1.13 4.59
C VAL A 37 19.77 -0.07 4.70
N TRP A 38 20.25 -1.13 5.36
CA TRP A 38 19.42 -2.23 5.82
C TRP A 38 19.27 -2.08 7.33
N ASN A 39 18.06 -1.73 7.76
CA ASN A 39 17.77 -1.52 9.17
C ASN A 39 17.70 -2.86 9.94
N TYR A 40 17.71 -2.83 11.27
CA TYR A 40 17.74 -4.04 12.11
C TYR A 40 16.51 -4.93 11.87
N ASN A 41 16.73 -6.18 11.41
CA ASN A 41 15.69 -7.02 10.82
C ASN A 41 15.62 -8.44 11.43
N LYS A 42 15.87 -8.59 12.74
CA LYS A 42 15.96 -9.93 13.36
C LYS A 42 14.62 -10.68 13.39
N SER A 43 13.54 -10.00 13.78
CA SER A 43 12.16 -10.51 13.78
C SER A 43 11.19 -9.32 13.72
N PRO A 44 9.89 -9.53 13.42
CA PRO A 44 8.89 -8.44 13.42
C PRO A 44 8.88 -7.63 14.71
N GLU A 45 9.04 -8.27 15.86
CA GLU A 45 9.05 -7.65 17.19
C GLU A 45 10.37 -6.91 17.47
N ASP A 46 11.48 -7.44 16.97
CA ASP A 46 12.81 -6.89 17.21
C ASP A 46 13.17 -5.72 16.28
N THR A 47 12.42 -5.52 15.19
CA THR A 47 12.65 -4.44 14.22
C THR A 47 12.50 -3.02 14.82
N TYR A 48 11.83 -2.88 15.96
CA TYR A 48 11.76 -1.61 16.71
C TYR A 48 13.10 -1.14 17.29
N ARG A 49 14.12 -2.00 17.28
CA ARG A 49 15.50 -1.66 17.68
C ARG A 49 16.28 -0.94 16.57
N GLY A 50 15.70 -0.83 15.37
CA GLY A 50 16.32 -0.16 14.24
C GLY A 50 16.52 1.35 14.45
N ALA A 51 17.44 1.93 13.70
CA ALA A 51 17.62 3.38 13.71
C ALA A 51 16.43 4.05 13.00
N LYS A 52 15.86 5.10 13.60
CA LYS A 52 14.72 5.86 13.02
C LYS A 52 15.17 7.03 12.15
N GLN A 53 16.28 7.67 12.52
CA GLN A 53 16.76 8.88 11.90
C GLN A 53 18.28 8.87 11.93
N ILE A 54 18.91 9.31 10.85
CA ILE A 54 20.37 9.48 10.78
C ILE A 54 20.73 10.85 10.23
N VAL A 55 21.85 11.38 10.71
CA VAL A 55 22.53 12.55 10.17
C VAL A 55 23.78 12.05 9.46
N VAL A 56 24.00 12.52 8.24
CA VAL A 56 25.16 12.12 7.44
C VAL A 56 26.10 13.30 7.30
N VAL A 57 27.34 13.09 7.75
CA VAL A 57 28.43 14.07 7.68
C VAL A 57 29.52 13.52 6.75
N LEU A 58 29.88 14.29 5.73
CA LEU A 58 30.96 13.99 4.80
C LEU A 58 32.06 15.04 4.98
N ASP A 59 33.25 14.60 5.41
CA ASP A 59 34.43 15.46 5.65
C ASP A 59 34.11 16.72 6.50
N GLY A 60 33.34 16.53 7.58
CA GLY A 60 32.90 17.61 8.49
C GLY A 60 31.71 18.43 7.98
N THR A 61 31.22 18.18 6.77
CA THR A 61 30.05 18.86 6.20
C THR A 61 28.81 18.00 6.30
N VAL A 62 27.74 18.52 6.91
CA VAL A 62 26.43 17.83 6.95
C VAL A 62 25.82 17.81 5.55
N ILE A 63 25.57 16.60 5.02
CA ILE A 63 24.99 16.38 3.68
C ILE A 63 23.57 15.83 3.72
N SER A 64 23.10 15.35 4.88
CA SER A 64 21.67 15.10 5.10
C SER A 64 20.87 16.40 5.22
N PRO A 65 19.55 16.38 5.02
CA PRO A 65 18.69 17.52 5.32
C PRO A 65 18.96 18.07 6.73
N LYS A 66 19.22 19.39 6.84
CA LYS A 66 19.77 19.99 8.07
C LYS A 66 18.84 19.88 9.28
N GLU A 67 17.53 20.00 9.05
CA GLU A 67 16.54 20.00 10.13
C GLU A 67 16.03 18.60 10.46
N THR A 68 15.84 17.75 9.44
CA THR A 68 15.18 16.46 9.60
C THR A 68 16.13 15.27 9.58
N GLY A 69 17.37 15.42 9.14
CA GLY A 69 18.20 14.28 8.73
C GLY A 69 17.50 13.40 7.69
N PHE A 70 18.00 12.17 7.52
CA PHE A 70 17.29 11.13 6.79
C PHE A 70 16.48 10.27 7.76
N LEU A 71 15.20 10.09 7.46
CA LEU A 71 14.35 9.12 8.12
C LEU A 71 14.59 7.74 7.53
N LEU A 72 14.63 6.74 8.41
CA LEU A 72 14.84 5.35 8.04
C LEU A 72 13.55 4.56 8.21
N ARG A 73 13.23 3.79 7.18
CA ARG A 73 12.15 2.81 7.20
C ARG A 73 12.46 1.73 8.24
N LYS A 74 11.44 1.35 9.01
CA LYS A 74 11.47 0.16 9.87
C LYS A 74 11.68 -1.08 9.00
N ALA A 75 12.54 -2.00 9.41
CA ALA A 75 12.72 -3.23 8.65
C ALA A 75 11.44 -4.11 8.71
N PRO A 76 11.17 -4.96 7.71
CA PRO A 76 9.92 -5.71 7.63
C PRO A 76 9.81 -6.90 8.61
N GLY A 77 10.90 -7.28 9.26
CA GLY A 77 10.98 -8.46 10.14
C GLY A 77 11.09 -9.80 9.42
N VAL A 78 11.13 -9.77 8.08
CA VAL A 78 11.24 -10.95 7.19
C VAL A 78 12.33 -10.74 6.14
N ALA A 79 12.74 -11.81 5.47
CA ALA A 79 13.79 -11.79 4.45
C ALA A 79 13.31 -12.22 3.06
N GLU A 80 12.00 -12.14 2.80
CA GLU A 80 11.37 -12.57 1.54
C GLU A 80 11.68 -11.65 0.35
N PHE A 81 12.06 -10.39 0.62
CA PHE A 81 12.41 -9.41 -0.41
C PHE A 81 13.53 -8.48 0.07
N ASN A 82 14.19 -7.79 -0.87
CA ASN A 82 15.20 -6.80 -0.55
C ASN A 82 14.56 -5.54 0.02
N PHE A 83 14.74 -5.30 1.31
CA PHE A 83 14.17 -4.15 2.02
C PHE A 83 15.14 -2.97 2.20
N GLY A 84 16.30 -2.99 1.54
CA GLY A 84 17.28 -1.91 1.63
C GLY A 84 16.66 -0.57 1.21
N GLN A 85 16.93 0.48 1.98
CA GLN A 85 16.45 1.83 1.70
C GLN A 85 17.59 2.67 1.11
N LEU A 86 17.37 3.28 -0.05
CA LEU A 86 18.36 4.17 -0.66
C LEU A 86 18.13 5.62 -0.23
N LEU A 87 19.07 6.15 0.55
CA LEU A 87 19.15 7.56 0.93
C LEU A 87 19.99 8.29 -0.11
N ARG A 88 19.34 9.03 -1.00
CA ARG A 88 20.03 9.84 -2.01
C ARG A 88 20.56 11.12 -1.40
N PHE A 89 21.82 11.44 -1.67
CA PHE A 89 22.35 12.73 -1.25
C PHE A 89 21.80 13.83 -2.15
N PRO A 90 21.33 14.95 -1.58
CA PRO A 90 20.88 16.08 -2.38
C PRO A 90 22.06 16.58 -3.21
N TYR A 91 21.89 16.64 -4.53
CA TYR A 91 22.90 17.23 -5.42
C TYR A 91 23.04 18.72 -5.08
N ALA A 92 24.25 19.19 -4.80
CA ALA A 92 24.55 20.62 -4.62
C ALA A 92 24.47 21.43 -5.93
N ILE A 93 24.17 20.78 -7.08
CA ILE A 93 24.10 21.42 -8.38
C ILE A 93 22.75 21.11 -9.02
N GLU A 94 21.81 22.05 -8.90
CA GLU A 94 20.67 22.16 -9.82
C GLU A 94 21.23 22.45 -11.22
N ARG A 95 21.50 21.42 -12.02
CA ARG A 95 21.76 21.62 -13.45
C ARG A 95 20.40 21.74 -14.15
N PRO A 96 20.12 22.86 -14.84
CA PRO A 96 18.89 22.98 -15.61
C PRO A 96 18.84 21.85 -16.66
N GLY A 97 17.80 21.01 -16.59
CA GLY A 97 17.55 19.96 -17.59
C GLY A 97 17.84 18.52 -17.16
N ILE A 98 18.38 18.26 -15.96
CA ILE A 98 18.41 16.90 -15.40
C ILE A 98 17.33 16.80 -14.31
N SER A 99 16.22 16.15 -14.64
CA SER A 99 15.17 15.77 -13.69
C SER A 99 15.73 14.80 -12.66
N CYS A 100 16.28 15.29 -11.55
CA CYS A 100 16.49 14.48 -10.37
C CYS A 100 15.14 14.37 -9.63
N ASN A 101 14.59 13.16 -9.56
CA ASN A 101 13.32 12.88 -8.88
C ASN A 101 13.36 13.12 -7.35
N PHE A 102 14.50 13.54 -6.79
CA PHE A 102 14.67 13.87 -5.38
C PHE A 102 14.95 15.37 -5.22
N SER A 103 13.94 16.11 -4.75
CA SER A 103 14.11 17.48 -4.27
C SER A 103 14.19 17.46 -2.75
N ALA A 104 15.26 18.04 -2.19
CA ALA A 104 15.43 18.17 -0.74
C ALA A 104 14.27 18.95 -0.10
N SER A 105 13.71 19.95 -0.81
CA SER A 105 12.57 20.72 -0.31
C SER A 105 11.30 19.87 -0.24
N SER A 106 11.02 19.06 -1.27
CA SER A 106 9.87 18.15 -1.29
C SER A 106 9.99 17.04 -0.24
N TYR A 107 11.20 16.52 -0.01
CA TYR A 107 11.45 15.58 1.07
C TYR A 107 11.18 16.22 2.45
N SER A 108 11.78 17.37 2.72
CA SER A 108 11.60 18.07 4.00
C SER A 108 10.14 18.48 4.22
N GLU A 109 9.43 18.95 3.20
CA GLU A 109 8.00 19.26 3.28
C GLU A 109 7.18 18.04 3.67
N ARG A 110 7.45 16.88 3.04
CA ARG A 110 6.80 15.62 3.41
C ARG A 110 7.10 15.27 4.87
N VAL A 111 8.37 15.31 5.31
CA VAL A 111 8.76 15.00 6.69
C VAL A 111 8.13 15.94 7.72
N HIS A 112 8.09 17.24 7.44
CA HIS A 112 7.54 18.26 8.33
C HIS A 112 6.02 18.39 8.25
N TYR A 113 5.37 17.71 7.29
CA TYR A 113 3.93 17.84 7.06
C TYR A 113 3.18 17.75 8.40
N PRO A 114 2.33 18.76 8.72
CA PRO A 114 2.03 19.07 10.10
C PRO A 114 1.24 17.96 10.80
N PHE A 115 1.88 17.35 11.80
CA PHE A 115 1.26 16.45 12.80
C PHE A 115 0.26 17.17 13.73
N SER A 116 0.08 18.49 13.60
CA SER A 116 -0.65 19.32 14.57
C SER A 116 -2.18 19.25 14.47
N VAL A 117 -2.74 18.18 13.90
CA VAL A 117 -4.18 17.91 13.93
C VAL A 117 -4.46 16.66 14.77
N HIS A 118 -4.09 16.70 16.05
CA HIS A 118 -4.54 15.70 17.04
C HIS A 118 -6.00 15.93 17.48
N ALA A 119 -6.65 16.97 16.97
CA ALA A 119 -8.08 17.13 17.13
C ALA A 119 -8.78 16.23 16.10
N TYR A 120 -9.57 15.28 16.59
CA TYR A 120 -10.53 14.56 15.74
C TYR A 120 -11.32 15.59 14.92
N LYS A 121 -11.28 15.43 13.60
CA LYS A 121 -12.11 16.20 12.68
C LYS A 121 -13.14 15.27 12.11
N THR A 122 -14.41 15.61 12.29
CA THR A 122 -15.51 14.89 11.67
C THR A 122 -15.29 14.84 10.15
N PRO A 123 -15.32 13.65 9.54
CA PRO A 123 -15.22 13.51 8.10
C PRO A 123 -16.28 14.34 7.37
N VAL A 124 -15.89 14.95 6.25
CA VAL A 124 -16.78 15.78 5.41
C VAL A 124 -17.80 14.91 4.65
N VAL A 125 -17.53 13.62 4.52
CA VAL A 125 -18.36 12.63 3.81
C VAL A 125 -18.76 11.51 4.76
N ARG A 126 -19.92 10.89 4.52
CA ARG A 126 -20.31 9.66 5.21
C ARG A 126 -19.47 8.49 4.69
N GLN A 127 -18.87 7.73 5.59
CA GLN A 127 -17.99 6.60 5.31
C GLN A 127 -18.01 5.65 6.51
N ASP A 128 -17.59 4.40 6.29
CA ASP A 128 -17.72 3.32 7.29
C ASP A 128 -16.52 3.17 8.21
N TYR A 129 -15.52 4.06 8.11
CA TYR A 129 -14.26 3.97 8.84
C TYR A 129 -13.84 5.34 9.39
N GLU A 130 -13.08 5.33 10.48
CA GLU A 130 -12.42 6.52 11.01
C GLU A 130 -11.11 6.73 10.27
N ALA A 131 -11.03 7.81 9.48
CA ALA A 131 -9.85 8.09 8.69
C ALA A 131 -8.74 8.73 9.55
N PRO A 132 -7.56 8.10 9.70
CA PRO A 132 -6.37 8.85 10.09
C PRO A 132 -6.10 9.88 8.99
N LEU A 133 -6.05 11.16 9.34
CA LEU A 133 -5.93 12.22 8.35
C LEU A 133 -4.48 12.38 7.93
N TYR A 134 -4.25 12.32 6.62
CA TYR A 134 -2.94 12.45 5.98
C TYR A 134 -1.87 11.55 6.60
N PRO A 135 -2.07 10.22 6.67
CA PRO A 135 -1.13 9.31 7.28
C PRO A 135 0.20 9.38 6.52
N GLN A 136 1.30 9.43 7.29
CA GLN A 136 2.65 9.47 6.78
C GLN A 136 3.38 8.17 7.09
N GLY A 137 4.13 7.65 6.11
CA GLY A 137 4.99 6.50 6.33
C GLY A 137 5.77 6.09 5.08
N PHE A 138 6.37 4.90 5.13
CA PHE A 138 7.24 4.37 4.08
C PHE A 138 6.73 3.08 3.44
N MET A 139 6.01 2.25 4.20
CA MET A 139 5.58 0.92 3.80
C MET A 139 4.07 0.78 3.91
N LEU A 140 3.42 0.70 2.76
CA LEU A 140 2.00 0.38 2.65
C LEU A 140 1.84 -1.14 2.56
N LYS A 141 1.09 -1.72 3.49
CA LYS A 141 0.70 -3.13 3.47
C LYS A 141 -0.81 -3.21 3.27
N ILE A 142 -1.25 -3.93 2.25
CA ILE A 142 -2.67 -4.19 1.98
C ILE A 142 -2.89 -5.70 2.13
N ILE A 143 -3.83 -6.10 2.96
CA ILE A 143 -4.19 -7.50 3.17
C ILE A 143 -5.57 -7.71 2.55
N CYS A 144 -5.64 -8.53 1.51
CA CYS A 144 -6.90 -8.91 0.87
C CYS A 144 -7.33 -10.29 1.40
N TRP A 145 -8.51 -10.35 2.02
CA TRP A 145 -8.99 -11.52 2.73
C TRP A 145 -9.83 -12.45 1.86
N THR A 146 -10.79 -11.87 1.13
CA THR A 146 -11.81 -12.61 0.40
C THR A 146 -11.94 -12.11 -1.03
N ALA A 147 -12.38 -13.00 -1.91
CA ALA A 147 -12.82 -12.63 -3.26
C ALA A 147 -14.35 -12.51 -3.30
N TRP A 148 -14.90 -11.88 -4.33
CA TRP A 148 -16.36 -11.75 -4.49
C TRP A 148 -17.09 -13.09 -4.71
N GLY A 149 -16.39 -14.10 -5.23
CA GLY A 149 -16.96 -15.43 -5.42
C GLY A 149 -16.03 -16.50 -5.99
N ASP A 150 -14.83 -16.15 -6.47
CA ASP A 150 -13.87 -17.14 -6.97
C ASP A 150 -13.12 -17.82 -5.81
N PRO A 151 -13.18 -19.16 -5.70
CA PRO A 151 -12.56 -19.91 -4.61
C PRO A 151 -11.04 -20.11 -4.74
N TYR A 152 -10.43 -19.74 -5.87
CA TYR A 152 -9.03 -20.06 -6.16
C TYR A 152 -8.18 -18.85 -6.50
N TYR A 153 -8.78 -17.74 -6.92
CA TYR A 153 -8.06 -16.60 -7.45
C TYR A 153 -8.58 -15.29 -6.88
N LEU A 154 -7.65 -14.36 -6.65
CA LEU A 154 -7.92 -13.00 -6.17
C LEU A 154 -7.04 -12.02 -6.94
N GLY A 155 -7.62 -10.89 -7.36
CA GLY A 155 -6.90 -9.90 -8.14
C GLY A 155 -7.46 -8.50 -8.05
N LEU A 156 -6.69 -7.57 -8.61
CA LEU A 156 -7.03 -6.16 -8.76
C LEU A 156 -6.58 -5.69 -10.15
N ASN A 157 -7.33 -4.78 -10.78
CA ASN A 157 -6.83 -4.08 -11.96
C ASN A 157 -5.66 -3.15 -11.58
N GLY A 158 -5.73 -2.53 -10.40
CA GLY A 158 -4.66 -1.71 -9.86
C GLY A 158 -5.13 -0.79 -8.74
N LEU A 159 -4.22 0.08 -8.31
CA LEU A 159 -4.48 1.14 -7.35
C LEU A 159 -3.70 2.42 -7.70
N GLU A 160 -4.07 3.51 -7.06
CA GLU A 160 -3.43 4.82 -7.25
C GLU A 160 -3.30 5.48 -5.89
N LEU A 161 -2.13 6.07 -5.66
CA LEU A 161 -1.81 6.78 -4.43
C LEU A 161 -1.81 8.28 -4.71
N TYR A 162 -2.43 9.05 -3.83
CA TYR A 162 -2.49 10.51 -3.95
C TYR A 162 -1.85 11.15 -2.74
N ASP A 163 -0.98 12.14 -2.98
CA ASP A 163 -0.29 12.86 -1.92
C ASP A 163 -1.22 13.81 -1.16
N PHE A 164 -0.73 14.45 -0.10
CA PHE A 164 -1.50 15.41 0.69
C PHE A 164 -2.09 16.58 -0.11
N SER A 165 -1.48 16.96 -1.23
CA SER A 165 -1.96 18.00 -2.13
C SER A 165 -3.08 17.50 -3.07
N GLY A 166 -3.29 16.19 -3.13
CA GLY A 166 -4.28 15.54 -4.00
C GLY A 166 -3.73 15.24 -5.38
N VAL A 167 -2.41 15.27 -5.56
CA VAL A 167 -1.73 14.91 -6.80
C VAL A 167 -1.36 13.43 -6.75
N ARG A 168 -1.54 12.73 -7.88
CA ARG A 168 -1.17 11.32 -7.99
C ARG A 168 0.34 11.15 -7.81
N ILE A 169 0.74 10.26 -6.91
CA ILE A 169 2.12 9.88 -6.68
C ILE A 169 2.56 9.00 -7.86
N MET A 170 3.39 9.57 -8.74
CA MET A 170 3.97 8.87 -9.90
C MET A 170 5.38 8.32 -9.60
N GLU A 171 5.92 8.56 -8.41
CA GLU A 171 7.18 8.00 -7.95
C GLU A 171 7.06 6.47 -7.87
N LYS A 172 7.92 5.75 -8.61
CA LYS A 172 7.95 4.28 -8.54
C LYS A 172 8.42 3.86 -7.14
N PRO A 173 7.68 2.99 -6.44
CA PRO A 173 8.17 2.43 -5.17
C PRO A 173 9.40 1.55 -5.41
N GLU A 174 10.33 1.53 -4.45
CA GLU A 174 11.50 0.64 -4.49
C GLU A 174 11.09 -0.83 -4.25
N ILE A 175 10.02 -1.03 -3.48
CA ILE A 175 9.48 -2.35 -3.16
C ILE A 175 8.05 -2.41 -3.67
N ILE A 176 7.76 -3.40 -4.51
CA ILE A 176 6.40 -3.81 -4.85
C ILE A 176 6.39 -5.33 -4.95
N THR A 177 5.67 -5.97 -4.04
CA THR A 177 5.60 -7.43 -3.99
C THR A 177 4.25 -7.87 -3.42
N ALA A 178 3.92 -9.14 -3.60
CA ALA A 178 2.78 -9.75 -2.97
C ALA A 178 3.11 -11.18 -2.51
N VAL A 179 2.30 -11.68 -1.57
CA VAL A 179 2.35 -13.05 -1.08
C VAL A 179 0.91 -13.57 -1.02
N PRO A 180 0.52 -14.56 -1.84
CA PRO A 180 1.23 -15.06 -3.03
C PRO A 180 1.57 -13.96 -4.07
N PHE A 181 2.69 -14.10 -4.78
CA PHE A 181 3.19 -13.10 -5.73
C PHE A 181 2.28 -12.92 -6.94
N SER A 182 2.00 -14.01 -7.66
CA SER A 182 1.06 -14.03 -8.77
C SER A 182 0.69 -15.47 -9.10
N VAL A 183 -0.19 -15.67 -10.09
CA VAL A 183 -0.51 -17.01 -10.61
C VAL A 183 0.71 -17.79 -11.14
N SER A 184 1.86 -17.15 -11.38
CA SER A 184 3.07 -17.84 -11.81
C SER A 184 3.62 -18.80 -10.74
N GLU A 185 3.26 -18.61 -9.47
CA GLU A 185 3.65 -19.55 -8.40
C GLU A 185 2.99 -20.93 -8.52
N LEU A 186 1.93 -21.05 -9.33
CA LEU A 186 1.26 -22.33 -9.57
C LEU A 186 1.91 -23.14 -10.71
N ASP A 187 2.75 -22.50 -11.52
CA ASP A 187 3.39 -23.14 -12.68
C ASP A 187 4.56 -24.02 -12.22
N ASN A 188 4.25 -25.26 -11.85
CA ASN A 188 5.25 -26.26 -11.43
C ASN A 188 6.07 -26.85 -12.60
N GLY A 189 5.73 -26.50 -13.85
CA GLY A 189 6.40 -26.97 -15.06
C GLY A 189 7.21 -25.86 -15.73
N GLY A 190 8.53 -25.83 -15.52
CA GLY A 190 9.46 -24.78 -15.97
C GLY A 190 9.67 -24.60 -17.48
N GLY A 191 8.61 -24.64 -18.29
CA GLY A 191 8.65 -24.43 -19.74
C GLY A 191 7.58 -23.47 -20.30
N GLY A 192 6.70 -22.91 -19.46
CA GLY A 192 5.69 -21.95 -19.85
C GLY A 192 6.21 -20.51 -19.98
N GLN A 193 5.58 -19.69 -20.83
CA GLN A 193 5.78 -18.24 -20.80
C GLN A 193 5.17 -17.65 -19.53
N GLN A 194 5.94 -16.78 -18.86
CA GLN A 194 5.56 -16.15 -17.59
C GLN A 194 4.32 -15.27 -17.75
N ASP A 195 3.34 -15.45 -16.88
CA ASP A 195 2.13 -14.62 -16.84
C ASP A 195 2.46 -13.18 -16.46
N THR A 196 1.89 -12.20 -17.18
CA THR A 196 2.21 -10.78 -16.98
C THR A 196 1.53 -10.14 -15.78
N ARG A 197 0.62 -10.85 -15.08
CA ARG A 197 -0.22 -10.26 -14.02
C ARG A 197 0.48 -10.19 -12.67
N THR A 198 1.54 -9.42 -12.59
CA THR A 198 2.40 -9.29 -11.41
C THR A 198 2.02 -8.09 -10.53
N PRO A 199 2.52 -8.02 -9.28
CA PRO A 199 2.28 -6.89 -8.39
C PRO A 199 2.73 -5.54 -8.98
N ASP A 200 3.77 -5.51 -9.82
CA ASP A 200 4.25 -4.29 -10.50
C ASP A 200 3.14 -3.55 -11.26
N ASN A 201 2.16 -4.29 -11.77
CA ASN A 201 1.05 -3.72 -12.51
C ASN A 201 0.13 -2.86 -11.65
N LEU A 202 0.08 -3.07 -10.33
CA LEU A 202 -0.83 -2.34 -9.44
C LEU A 202 -0.64 -0.82 -9.54
N LEU A 203 0.60 -0.36 -9.75
CA LEU A 203 0.98 1.06 -9.83
C LEU A 203 1.53 1.47 -11.21
N SER A 204 1.23 0.74 -12.29
CA SER A 204 1.86 0.93 -13.62
C SER A 204 1.58 2.27 -14.34
N GLY A 205 0.87 3.21 -13.72
CA GLY A 205 0.53 4.52 -14.33
C GLY A 205 -0.58 4.45 -15.38
N LEU A 206 -0.78 3.28 -15.98
CA LEU A 206 -1.78 2.98 -17.02
C LEU A 206 -3.21 3.12 -16.51
N ASP A 207 -4.15 3.30 -17.45
CA ASP A 207 -5.58 3.40 -17.15
C ASP A 207 -6.10 2.08 -16.56
N LYS A 208 -6.64 2.16 -15.35
CA LYS A 208 -7.17 1.00 -14.61
C LYS A 208 -8.65 0.76 -14.83
N ASN A 209 -9.34 1.68 -15.52
CA ASN A 209 -10.75 1.60 -15.84
C ASN A 209 -11.01 0.78 -17.13
N THR A 210 -10.59 -0.47 -17.10
CA THR A 210 -10.53 -1.36 -18.28
C THR A 210 -11.01 -2.77 -17.94
N TRP A 211 -11.50 -3.51 -18.94
CA TRP A 211 -11.78 -4.95 -18.84
C TRP A 211 -10.55 -5.83 -19.08
N GLU A 212 -9.45 -5.22 -19.51
CA GLU A 212 -8.22 -5.91 -19.85
C GLU A 212 -7.46 -6.35 -18.60
N ALA A 213 -6.99 -7.60 -18.57
CA ALA A 213 -6.23 -8.11 -17.42
C ALA A 213 -4.71 -8.12 -17.61
N HIS A 214 -4.18 -7.72 -18.76
CA HIS A 214 -2.73 -7.77 -18.99
C HIS A 214 -1.96 -6.88 -18.00
N ASP A 215 -2.53 -5.71 -17.68
CA ASP A 215 -2.02 -4.71 -16.73
C ASP A 215 -2.65 -4.80 -15.33
N ALA A 216 -3.20 -5.98 -15.00
CA ALA A 216 -3.78 -6.26 -13.68
C ALA A 216 -2.82 -7.11 -12.84
N TRP A 217 -3.11 -7.25 -11.56
CA TRP A 217 -2.50 -8.25 -10.69
C TRP A 217 -3.50 -9.39 -10.45
N LEU A 218 -3.01 -10.64 -10.51
CA LEU A 218 -3.79 -11.82 -10.15
C LEU A 218 -2.89 -12.82 -9.43
N ALA A 219 -3.36 -13.30 -8.30
CA ALA A 219 -2.70 -14.30 -7.48
C ALA A 219 -3.65 -15.45 -7.11
N PRO A 220 -3.12 -16.61 -6.72
CA PRO A 220 -3.91 -17.62 -6.02
C PRO A 220 -4.50 -17.01 -4.74
N LEU A 221 -5.75 -17.35 -4.43
CA LEU A 221 -6.37 -16.99 -3.16
C LEU A 221 -5.62 -17.69 -2.02
N ALA A 222 -5.14 -16.93 -1.04
CA ALA A 222 -4.29 -17.44 0.04
C ALA A 222 -4.98 -18.55 0.86
N SER A 223 -6.28 -18.38 1.15
CA SER A 223 -7.08 -19.39 1.88
C SER A 223 -7.13 -20.73 1.12
N SER A 224 -7.19 -20.69 -0.22
CA SER A 224 -7.17 -21.89 -1.06
C SER A 224 -5.85 -22.68 -0.95
N LEU A 225 -4.76 -22.00 -0.56
CA LEU A 225 -3.46 -22.61 -0.32
C LEU A 225 -3.26 -23.00 1.17
N GLY A 226 -4.29 -22.87 2.00
CA GLY A 226 -4.21 -23.09 3.44
C GLY A 226 -3.55 -21.94 4.22
N ASN A 227 -3.30 -20.79 3.58
CA ASN A 227 -2.75 -19.60 4.23
C ASN A 227 -3.87 -18.69 4.76
N GLN A 228 -3.98 -18.59 6.08
CA GLN A 228 -4.99 -17.77 6.77
C GLN A 228 -4.56 -16.30 6.97
N GLN A 229 -3.37 -15.90 6.52
CA GLN A 229 -2.87 -14.53 6.64
C GLN A 229 -3.36 -13.59 5.52
N GLY A 230 -4.18 -14.10 4.60
CA GLY A 230 -4.68 -13.38 3.44
C GLY A 230 -3.65 -13.21 2.32
N ASN A 231 -4.08 -12.60 1.22
CA ASN A 231 -3.21 -12.16 0.14
C ASN A 231 -2.60 -10.81 0.53
N ILE A 232 -1.29 -10.77 0.78
CA ILE A 232 -0.62 -9.57 1.29
C ILE A 232 0.11 -8.88 0.14
N ILE A 233 -0.15 -7.58 -0.05
CA ILE A 233 0.58 -6.70 -0.97
C ILE A 233 1.44 -5.76 -0.13
N CYS A 234 2.72 -5.62 -0.47
CA CYS A 234 3.66 -4.71 0.18
C CYS A 234 4.22 -3.71 -0.84
N ILE A 235 4.07 -2.42 -0.54
CA ILE A 235 4.57 -1.30 -1.36
C ILE A 235 5.44 -0.40 -0.49
N GLY A 236 6.73 -0.29 -0.83
CA GLY A 236 7.72 0.44 -0.03
C GLY A 236 8.41 1.57 -0.80
N PHE A 237 8.50 2.73 -0.15
CA PHE A 237 9.17 3.93 -0.65
C PHE A 237 10.47 4.19 0.10
N ASP A 238 11.43 4.82 -0.58
CA ASP A 238 12.69 5.26 0.05
C ASP A 238 12.57 6.62 0.74
N THR A 239 11.54 7.39 0.38
CA THR A 239 11.15 8.65 1.02
C THR A 239 9.77 8.50 1.65
N PRO A 240 9.47 9.22 2.76
CA PRO A 240 8.15 9.14 3.36
C PRO A 240 7.10 9.67 2.39
N VAL A 241 5.98 8.98 2.30
CA VAL A 241 4.78 9.42 1.59
C VAL A 241 3.76 9.92 2.59
N VAL A 242 2.96 10.91 2.20
CA VAL A 242 1.83 11.42 2.99
C VAL A 242 0.59 11.30 2.12
N LEU A 243 -0.37 10.47 2.51
CA LEU A 243 -1.47 10.06 1.64
C LEU A 243 -2.74 10.89 1.90
N SER A 244 -3.36 11.46 0.87
CA SER A 244 -4.72 12.01 0.99
C SER A 244 -5.81 11.01 0.64
N MET A 245 -5.47 10.03 -0.22
CA MET A 245 -6.39 9.03 -0.74
C MET A 245 -5.62 7.86 -1.34
N ILE A 246 -6.19 6.66 -1.23
CA ILE A 246 -5.84 5.50 -2.06
C ILE A 246 -7.08 5.17 -2.88
N LYS A 247 -6.95 5.06 -4.20
CA LYS A 247 -8.04 4.64 -5.08
C LYS A 247 -7.77 3.23 -5.58
N PHE A 248 -8.80 2.38 -5.60
CA PHE A 248 -8.71 0.98 -6.01
C PHE A 248 -9.56 0.72 -7.25
N TRP A 249 -9.05 -0.10 -8.16
CA TRP A 249 -9.80 -0.64 -9.29
C TRP A 249 -9.83 -2.15 -9.15
N ASN A 250 -11.02 -2.66 -8.88
CA ASN A 250 -11.20 -4.08 -8.66
C ASN A 250 -11.03 -4.89 -9.96
N TYR A 251 -10.84 -6.21 -9.87
CA TYR A 251 -10.53 -7.05 -11.02
C TYR A 251 -11.71 -7.17 -11.98
N ALA A 252 -11.60 -6.55 -13.15
CA ALA A 252 -12.74 -6.39 -14.05
C ALA A 252 -12.92 -7.56 -15.04
N LYS A 253 -11.82 -8.20 -15.50
CA LYS A 253 -11.90 -9.31 -16.48
C LYS A 253 -12.81 -10.46 -16.03
N SER A 254 -12.85 -10.72 -14.72
CA SER A 254 -13.71 -11.73 -14.12
C SER A 254 -14.10 -11.26 -12.72
N PRO A 255 -15.17 -10.48 -12.56
CA PRO A 255 -15.47 -9.75 -11.33
C PRO A 255 -15.58 -10.62 -10.06
N GLU A 256 -15.86 -11.92 -10.19
CA GLU A 256 -15.82 -12.87 -9.06
C GLU A 256 -14.43 -13.03 -8.42
N ARG A 257 -13.37 -12.77 -9.18
CA ARG A 257 -11.97 -12.79 -8.70
C ARG A 257 -11.55 -11.47 -8.06
N GLY A 258 -12.42 -10.48 -8.06
CA GLY A 258 -12.13 -9.19 -7.43
C GLY A 258 -12.02 -9.32 -5.92
N VAL A 259 -11.15 -8.51 -5.32
CA VAL A 259 -11.05 -8.36 -3.86
C VAL A 259 -12.39 -7.88 -3.30
N LYS A 260 -12.85 -8.53 -2.23
CA LYS A 260 -14.04 -8.11 -1.49
C LYS A 260 -13.60 -7.47 -0.17
N ASP A 261 -13.10 -8.21 0.79
CA ASP A 261 -12.72 -7.65 2.09
C ASP A 261 -11.21 -7.41 2.18
N MET A 262 -10.80 -6.26 2.70
CA MET A 262 -9.39 -5.90 2.84
C MET A 262 -9.09 -4.98 4.03
N ASP A 263 -7.83 -5.02 4.48
CA ASP A 263 -7.26 -4.09 5.44
C ASP A 263 -6.06 -3.34 4.83
N ILE A 264 -5.84 -2.11 5.26
CA ILE A 264 -4.72 -1.25 4.83
C ILE A 264 -3.95 -0.80 6.06
N TYR A 265 -2.62 -0.94 6.01
CA TYR A 265 -1.68 -0.47 7.02
C TYR A 265 -0.59 0.39 6.38
N LEU A 266 -0.12 1.43 7.09
CA LEU A 266 1.04 2.22 6.73
C LEU A 266 2.02 2.26 7.91
N ASP A 267 3.22 1.70 7.75
CA ASP A 267 4.22 1.55 8.84
C ASP A 267 3.60 0.99 10.14
N ASP A 268 2.78 -0.06 10.02
CA ASP A 268 1.99 -0.70 11.10
C ASP A 268 0.77 0.07 11.61
N LEU A 269 0.56 1.33 11.21
CA LEU A 269 -0.67 2.05 11.50
C LEU A 269 -1.81 1.51 10.65
N HIS A 270 -2.84 0.94 11.27
CA HIS A 270 -4.07 0.54 10.59
C HIS A 270 -4.83 1.77 10.07
N LEU A 271 -5.06 1.82 8.76
CA LEU A 271 -5.70 2.94 8.08
C LEU A 271 -7.16 2.68 7.71
N PHE A 272 -7.50 1.45 7.33
CA PHE A 272 -8.79 1.09 6.77
C PHE A 272 -9.03 -0.40 6.91
N SER A 273 -10.27 -0.77 7.26
CA SER A 273 -10.81 -2.12 7.14
C SER A 273 -12.19 -2.01 6.51
N GLY A 274 -12.46 -2.80 5.47
CA GLY A 274 -13.77 -2.78 4.82
C GLY A 274 -13.82 -3.50 3.48
N THR A 275 -14.94 -3.29 2.77
CA THR A 275 -15.26 -4.00 1.53
C THR A 275 -15.03 -3.11 0.29
N LEU A 276 -14.37 -3.66 -0.73
CA LEU A 276 -14.30 -3.13 -2.08
C LEU A 276 -15.48 -3.60 -2.92
N GLN A 277 -16.12 -2.66 -3.61
CA GLN A 277 -17.19 -2.90 -4.55
C GLN A 277 -16.70 -3.80 -5.69
N LYS A 278 -17.59 -4.70 -6.11
CA LYS A 278 -17.34 -5.60 -7.23
C LYS A 278 -17.19 -4.77 -8.50
N ALA A 279 -16.22 -5.12 -9.35
CA ALA A 279 -16.14 -4.52 -10.67
C ALA A 279 -17.45 -4.76 -11.44
N PRO A 280 -17.86 -3.86 -12.35
CA PRO A 280 -19.04 -4.08 -13.18
C PRO A 280 -18.90 -5.39 -13.99
N MET A 281 -19.94 -5.84 -14.68
CA MET A 281 -19.77 -6.89 -15.70
C MET A 281 -19.57 -6.26 -17.08
N ALA A 282 -18.73 -6.88 -17.92
CA ALA A 282 -18.59 -6.44 -19.30
C ALA A 282 -19.91 -6.65 -20.05
N ASP A 283 -20.39 -5.62 -20.76
CA ASP A 283 -21.57 -5.72 -21.60
C ASP A 283 -21.30 -6.64 -22.80
N ILE A 284 -21.79 -7.87 -22.73
CA ILE A 284 -21.68 -8.88 -23.81
C ILE A 284 -22.40 -8.42 -25.10
N HIS A 285 -23.27 -7.41 -25.01
CA HIS A 285 -24.14 -6.94 -26.10
C HIS A 285 -23.64 -5.67 -26.82
N GLY A 286 -22.52 -5.08 -26.42
CA GLY A 286 -21.91 -3.93 -27.10
C GLY A 286 -21.13 -4.36 -28.34
N GLY A 287 -21.69 -4.10 -29.53
CA GLY A 287 -21.18 -4.56 -30.82
C GLY A 287 -19.66 -4.42 -31.01
N ALA A 288 -19.07 -5.51 -31.50
CA ALA A 288 -17.68 -5.62 -31.93
C ALA A 288 -17.30 -4.55 -32.96
N SER A 289 -16.80 -3.40 -32.49
CA SER A 289 -15.98 -2.52 -33.32
C SER A 289 -14.55 -3.05 -33.28
N ARG A 290 -14.21 -3.89 -34.26
CA ARG A 290 -12.92 -4.61 -34.37
C ARG A 290 -11.68 -3.74 -34.63
N PHE A 291 -11.74 -2.43 -34.39
CA PHE A 291 -10.66 -1.51 -34.76
C PHE A 291 -10.40 -0.36 -33.78
N SER A 292 -10.49 -0.59 -32.47
CA SER A 292 -9.81 0.30 -31.51
C SER A 292 -9.25 -0.46 -30.31
N LYS A 293 -7.97 -0.22 -30.03
CA LYS A 293 -7.18 -0.83 -28.96
C LYS A 293 -7.65 -0.28 -27.61
N THR A 294 -7.91 -1.18 -26.65
CA THR A 294 -8.33 -0.94 -25.23
C THR A 294 -9.86 -0.81 -25.02
N HIS A 295 -10.47 -1.84 -24.42
CA HIS A 295 -11.87 -1.81 -23.98
C HIS A 295 -12.03 -1.02 -22.68
N LYS A 296 -12.25 0.29 -22.77
CA LYS A 296 -12.54 1.14 -21.62
C LYS A 296 -13.95 0.88 -21.09
N VAL A 297 -14.09 0.91 -19.76
CA VAL A 297 -15.42 0.92 -19.11
C VAL A 297 -16.02 2.32 -19.23
N VAL A 298 -17.30 2.41 -19.61
CA VAL A 298 -18.00 3.69 -19.85
C VAL A 298 -18.14 4.51 -18.57
N GLU A 299 -18.51 3.85 -17.47
CA GLU A 299 -18.55 4.46 -16.14
C GLU A 299 -17.28 4.11 -15.36
N GLN A 300 -16.76 5.07 -14.60
CA GLN A 300 -15.62 4.82 -13.73
C GLN A 300 -16.06 4.03 -12.50
N PHE A 301 -15.40 2.91 -12.23
CA PHE A 301 -15.70 2.05 -11.08
C PHE A 301 -14.59 2.08 -10.00
N GLY A 302 -13.69 3.07 -10.05
CA GLY A 302 -12.64 3.23 -9.06
C GLY A 302 -13.21 3.61 -7.69
N GLN A 303 -12.85 2.88 -6.64
CA GLN A 303 -13.30 3.14 -5.27
C GLN A 303 -12.21 3.86 -4.46
N PRO A 304 -12.47 5.08 -3.97
CA PRO A 304 -11.56 5.81 -3.09
C PRO A 304 -11.69 5.38 -1.62
N VAL A 305 -10.54 5.27 -0.96
CA VAL A 305 -10.37 5.31 0.50
C VAL A 305 -9.70 6.65 0.82
N LEU A 306 -10.46 7.56 1.45
CA LEU A 306 -10.06 8.93 1.75
C LEU A 306 -9.41 9.09 3.13
N PHE A 307 -8.38 9.92 3.18
CA PHE A 307 -7.63 10.32 4.37
C PHE A 307 -7.52 11.85 4.47
N SER A 308 -8.46 12.59 3.86
CA SER A 308 -8.36 14.02 3.64
C SER A 308 -9.52 14.80 4.24
N THR A 309 -9.23 16.00 4.76
CA THR A 309 -10.24 17.00 5.13
C THR A 309 -10.45 18.09 4.09
N SER A 310 -9.74 18.03 2.95
CA SER A 310 -9.89 19.03 1.89
C SER A 310 -11.24 18.88 1.22
N GLN A 311 -12.08 19.91 1.33
CA GLN A 311 -13.41 19.94 0.71
C GLN A 311 -13.34 19.69 -0.80
N ALA A 312 -12.31 20.20 -1.48
CA ALA A 312 -12.13 20.02 -2.91
C ALA A 312 -11.81 18.57 -3.28
N GLN A 313 -10.89 17.93 -2.54
CA GLN A 313 -10.55 16.52 -2.75
C GLN A 313 -11.77 15.62 -2.48
N VAL A 314 -12.45 15.84 -1.35
CA VAL A 314 -13.65 15.08 -0.99
C VAL A 314 -14.79 15.29 -2.00
N ALA A 315 -15.04 16.52 -2.45
CA ALA A 315 -16.14 16.81 -3.37
C ALA A 315 -16.03 16.06 -4.71
N THR A 316 -14.81 15.84 -5.19
CA THR A 316 -14.51 15.08 -6.42
C THR A 316 -14.85 13.59 -6.26
N GLU A 317 -14.57 13.03 -5.09
CA GLU A 317 -14.55 11.57 -4.87
C GLU A 317 -15.76 11.06 -4.09
N LYS A 318 -16.50 11.93 -3.38
CA LYS A 318 -17.58 11.56 -2.45
C LYS A 318 -18.68 10.66 -3.02
N ARG A 319 -18.87 10.64 -4.34
CA ARG A 319 -19.88 9.79 -5.00
C ARG A 319 -19.45 8.34 -5.13
N TYR A 320 -18.15 8.08 -5.04
CA TYR A 320 -17.55 6.75 -5.16
C TYR A 320 -17.16 6.16 -3.80
N VAL A 321 -17.21 6.96 -2.72
CA VAL A 321 -16.95 6.50 -1.35
C VAL A 321 -18.07 5.56 -0.93
N SER A 322 -17.69 4.35 -0.51
CA SER A 322 -18.63 3.37 0.03
C SER A 322 -19.12 3.79 1.42
N TYR A 323 -20.43 3.67 1.64
CA TYR A 323 -21.07 3.89 2.93
C TYR A 323 -22.25 2.92 3.11
N CYS A 324 -22.07 1.93 3.97
CA CYS A 324 -23.03 0.86 4.20
C CYS A 324 -24.30 1.33 4.92
N GLY A 325 -24.25 2.48 5.61
CA GLY A 325 -25.42 3.06 6.28
C GLY A 325 -26.52 3.59 5.34
N ALA A 326 -26.33 3.49 4.01
CA ALA A 326 -27.36 3.77 3.02
C ALA A 326 -28.22 2.53 2.68
N GLU A 327 -27.76 1.32 3.02
CA GLU A 327 -28.45 0.07 2.71
C GLU A 327 -29.19 -0.47 3.94
N GLU A 328 -30.31 -1.18 3.73
CA GLU A 328 -31.00 -1.89 4.82
C GLU A 328 -30.16 -3.08 5.29
N GLN A 329 -29.92 -3.18 6.59
CA GLN A 329 -29.23 -4.33 7.17
C GLN A 329 -30.14 -5.56 7.19
N ASP A 330 -29.65 -6.65 6.61
CA ASP A 330 -30.28 -7.97 6.68
C ASP A 330 -29.93 -8.63 8.01
N VAL A 331 -30.91 -8.74 8.92
CA VAL A 331 -30.72 -9.23 10.29
C VAL A 331 -31.43 -10.57 10.50
N LEU A 332 -30.78 -11.48 11.23
CA LEU A 332 -31.39 -12.72 11.71
C LEU A 332 -32.13 -12.43 13.02
N GLY A 333 -33.46 -12.52 13.00
CA GLY A 333 -34.28 -12.33 14.19
C GLY A 333 -34.45 -13.66 14.94
N ILE A 334 -33.99 -13.73 16.19
CA ILE A 334 -34.15 -14.91 17.05
C ILE A 334 -34.94 -14.50 18.30
N ASN A 335 -35.96 -15.27 18.66
CA ASN A 335 -36.68 -15.13 19.92
C ASN A 335 -36.82 -16.51 20.58
N GLU A 336 -36.42 -16.61 21.86
CA GLU A 336 -36.48 -17.86 22.65
C GLU A 336 -35.89 -19.10 21.93
N GLY A 337 -34.80 -18.90 21.19
CA GLY A 337 -34.13 -19.97 20.44
C GLY A 337 -34.83 -20.38 19.13
N GLN A 338 -35.90 -19.69 18.75
CA GLN A 338 -36.58 -19.86 17.46
C GLN A 338 -36.24 -18.71 16.52
N VAL A 339 -36.00 -19.05 15.25
CA VAL A 339 -35.80 -18.05 14.19
C VAL A 339 -37.16 -17.42 13.86
N MET A 340 -37.30 -16.14 14.17
CA MET A 340 -38.49 -15.33 13.89
C MET A 340 -38.42 -14.65 12.53
N GLN A 341 -37.20 -14.30 12.09
CA GLN A 341 -36.95 -13.67 10.81
C GLN A 341 -35.66 -14.23 10.22
N GLU A 342 -35.77 -14.84 9.06
CA GLU A 342 -34.62 -15.40 8.36
C GLU A 342 -33.84 -14.31 7.63
N SER A 343 -32.54 -14.25 7.88
CA SER A 343 -31.62 -13.45 7.08
C SER A 343 -31.41 -14.10 5.71
N ARG A 344 -31.38 -13.29 4.65
CA ARG A 344 -31.01 -13.72 3.29
C ARG A 344 -29.60 -14.33 3.26
N ALA A 345 -28.72 -13.97 4.19
CA ALA A 345 -27.38 -14.53 4.30
C ALA A 345 -27.38 -16.02 4.68
N MET A 346 -28.40 -16.54 5.38
CA MET A 346 -28.44 -17.95 5.79
C MET A 346 -28.45 -18.95 4.63
N TYR A 347 -28.96 -18.56 3.47
CA TYR A 347 -29.08 -19.43 2.29
C TYR A 347 -27.97 -19.23 1.26
N ARG A 348 -27.04 -18.30 1.53
CA ARG A 348 -25.90 -18.07 0.64
C ARG A 348 -24.90 -19.21 0.81
N LYS A 349 -24.25 -19.58 -0.29
CA LYS A 349 -23.08 -20.46 -0.20
C LYS A 349 -22.03 -19.79 0.72
N PRO A 350 -21.30 -20.58 1.53
CA PRO A 350 -20.19 -20.05 2.32
C PRO A 350 -19.23 -19.27 1.43
N ASP A 351 -18.72 -18.15 1.94
CA ASP A 351 -17.67 -17.39 1.26
C ASP A 351 -16.45 -18.31 1.10
N PRO A 352 -15.91 -18.49 -0.11
CA PRO A 352 -14.73 -19.34 -0.30
C PRO A 352 -13.48 -18.90 0.47
N GLY A 353 -13.42 -17.63 0.86
CA GLY A 353 -12.36 -17.08 1.71
C GLY A 353 -12.60 -17.28 3.21
N ALA A 354 -13.76 -17.79 3.63
CA ALA A 354 -14.08 -17.95 5.04
C ALA A 354 -13.24 -19.05 5.72
N GLU A 355 -12.88 -18.82 6.98
CA GLU A 355 -12.16 -19.79 7.79
C GLU A 355 -12.93 -21.12 7.87
N GLY A 356 -12.22 -22.23 7.69
CA GLY A 356 -12.79 -23.58 7.71
C GLY A 356 -13.43 -24.05 6.39
N VAL A 357 -13.55 -23.18 5.38
CA VAL A 357 -13.98 -23.59 4.03
C VAL A 357 -12.78 -24.19 3.29
N VAL A 358 -12.85 -25.50 3.00
CA VAL A 358 -11.83 -26.20 2.23
C VAL A 358 -12.30 -26.36 0.79
N VAL A 359 -11.48 -25.89 -0.15
CA VAL A 359 -11.74 -25.97 -1.59
C VAL A 359 -10.93 -27.10 -2.21
N ASP A 360 -11.51 -27.80 -3.18
CA ASP A 360 -10.83 -28.89 -3.89
C ASP A 360 -9.87 -28.31 -4.93
N LEU A 361 -8.56 -28.44 -4.69
CA LEU A 361 -7.53 -27.93 -5.57
C LEU A 361 -7.49 -28.63 -6.94
N GLU A 362 -8.00 -29.86 -7.06
CA GLU A 362 -8.11 -30.55 -8.36
C GLU A 362 -9.15 -29.88 -9.27
N CYS A 363 -10.14 -29.22 -8.69
CA CYS A 363 -11.16 -28.47 -9.41
C CYS A 363 -10.72 -27.05 -9.82
N ARG A 364 -9.47 -26.65 -9.53
CA ARG A 364 -8.96 -25.30 -9.86
C ARG A 364 -8.92 -25.10 -11.39
N PRO A 365 -9.64 -24.11 -11.95
CA PRO A 365 -9.64 -23.89 -13.38
C PRO A 365 -8.31 -23.27 -13.82
N MET A 366 -7.77 -23.71 -14.96
CA MET A 366 -6.64 -23.02 -15.58
C MET A 366 -7.04 -21.59 -15.95
N THR A 367 -6.23 -20.62 -15.57
CA THR A 367 -6.40 -19.24 -16.05
C THR A 367 -5.66 -19.08 -17.38
N ALA A 368 -6.30 -18.44 -18.37
CA ALA A 368 -5.60 -18.11 -19.60
C ALA A 368 -4.40 -17.22 -19.29
N VAL A 369 -3.20 -17.65 -19.71
CA VAL A 369 -1.96 -16.89 -19.55
C VAL A 369 -2.11 -15.55 -20.28
N CYS A 370 -1.95 -14.45 -19.56
CA CYS A 370 -1.84 -13.13 -20.17
C CYS A 370 -0.39 -12.91 -20.63
N ARG A 371 -0.21 -12.56 -21.91
CA ARG A 371 1.08 -12.36 -22.57
C ARG A 371 1.16 -10.91 -23.06
N GLN A 372 2.38 -10.35 -23.11
CA GLN A 372 2.64 -9.01 -23.67
C GLN A 372 2.36 -8.95 -25.16
#